data_AF-A0A6J8BTQ7-F1
#
_entry.id   AF-A0A6J8BTQ7-F1
#
_cell.length_a   1.000
_cell.length_b   1.000
_cell.length_c   1.000
_cell.angle_alpha   90.00
_cell.angle_beta   90.00
_cell.angle_gamma   90.00
#
_symmetry.space_group_name_H-M   'P 1'
#
loop_
_entity.id
_entity.type
_entity.pdbx_description
1 polymer ?
#
loop_
_entity_poly.entity_id
_entity_poly.type
_entity_poly.pdbx_seq_one_letter_code
_entity_poly.pdbx_strand_id
1 'polypeptide(L)'
;MELSSILYLTKISSKLFNSNTDVVVGNVYIPPEGSPYFQPDTFDQIENELRNFSRNYKNICLYVIGDFNSRTAEEPEFIEVDINEHEDDFTEFVENDLAILDILDIDKKRRNMDKTKNRSGSNLLELCKANSLFIVNGRIGTDKTESGKFTCKNSSVVDYFICACSFLQFVNNFEVLEFSRLYSDVHCPIFYRFFS
;
A
#
# COMPACT_ATOMS: atom_id res chain seq x y z
N MET A 1 -22.24 -8.58 7.48
CA MET A 1 -22.37 -9.17 6.13
C MET A 1 -20.95 -9.39 5.68
N GLU A 2 -20.46 -10.62 5.70
CA GLU A 2 -19.11 -10.90 5.19
C GLU A 2 -19.19 -10.87 3.66
N LEU A 3 -18.37 -10.02 3.05
CA LEU A 3 -18.30 -9.86 1.59
C LEU A 3 -17.20 -10.78 1.06
N SER A 4 -17.29 -11.19 -0.20
CA SER A 4 -16.13 -11.72 -0.92
C SER A 4 -15.04 -10.65 -1.06
N SER A 5 -13.85 -11.03 -1.50
CA SER A 5 -12.82 -10.05 -1.88
C SER A 5 -13.38 -9.06 -2.91
N ILE A 6 -13.07 -7.77 -2.73
CA ILE A 6 -13.49 -6.68 -3.61
C ILE A 6 -12.23 -5.91 -4.03
N LEU A 7 -12.11 -5.69 -5.33
CA LEU A 7 -11.21 -4.69 -5.91
C LEU A 7 -12.05 -3.76 -6.79
N TYR A 8 -12.15 -2.50 -6.40
CA TYR A 8 -12.83 -1.48 -7.18
C TYR A 8 -11.83 -0.44 -7.70
N LEU A 9 -11.61 -0.42 -9.01
CA LEU A 9 -10.68 0.50 -9.67
C LEU A 9 -11.42 1.72 -10.23
N THR A 10 -10.98 2.91 -9.84
CA THR A 10 -11.46 4.19 -10.38
C THR A 10 -10.31 4.91 -11.06
N LYS A 11 -10.50 5.29 -12.32
CA LYS A 11 -9.57 6.15 -13.05
C LYS A 11 -10.02 7.60 -12.95
N ILE A 12 -9.12 8.47 -12.50
CA ILE A 12 -9.30 9.91 -12.40
C ILE A 12 -8.45 10.58 -13.47
N SER A 13 -9.09 11.39 -14.32
CA SER A 13 -8.41 12.01 -15.45
C SER A 13 -7.39 13.06 -14.98
N SER A 14 -6.22 13.07 -15.61
CA SER A 14 -5.14 14.02 -15.40
C SER A 14 -5.58 15.47 -15.61
N LYS A 15 -6.63 15.69 -16.42
CA LYS A 15 -7.28 16.99 -16.65
C LYS A 15 -7.80 17.63 -15.36
N LEU A 16 -8.17 16.82 -14.36
CA LEU A 16 -8.62 17.32 -13.05
C LEU A 16 -7.45 17.79 -12.18
N PHE A 17 -6.22 17.35 -12.48
CA PHE A 17 -5.02 17.63 -11.69
C PHE A 17 -3.99 18.48 -12.45
N ASN A 18 -4.34 18.99 -13.63
CA ASN A 18 -3.41 19.67 -14.54
C ASN A 18 -2.09 18.90 -14.74
N SER A 19 -2.19 17.56 -14.78
CA SER A 19 -1.07 16.63 -14.89
C SER A 19 -1.05 15.96 -16.26
N ASN A 20 0.08 15.36 -16.62
CA ASN A 20 0.23 14.51 -17.80
C ASN A 20 -0.08 13.03 -17.53
N THR A 21 -0.38 12.70 -16.28
CA THR A 21 -0.55 11.32 -15.79
C THR A 21 -1.93 11.17 -15.17
N ASP A 22 -2.70 10.19 -15.64
CA ASP A 22 -3.99 9.84 -15.01
C ASP A 22 -3.72 9.12 -13.68
N VAL A 23 -4.62 9.25 -12.71
CA VAL A 23 -4.48 8.56 -11.41
C VAL A 23 -5.49 7.42 -11.33
N VAL A 24 -5.04 6.25 -10.91
CA VAL A 24 -5.89 5.09 -10.69
C VAL A 24 -5.91 4.78 -9.21
N VAL A 25 -7.12 4.71 -8.67
CA VAL A 25 -7.39 4.45 -7.26
C VAL A 25 -8.08 3.10 -7.15
N GLY A 26 -7.45 2.14 -6.48
CA GLY A 26 -8.09 0.89 -6.09
C GLY A 26 -8.62 0.98 -4.67
N ASN A 27 -9.86 0.58 -4.46
CA ASN A 27 -10.39 0.27 -3.14
C ASN A 27 -10.45 -1.25 -2.97
N VAL A 28 -9.78 -1.75 -1.93
CA VAL A 28 -9.62 -3.18 -1.66
C VAL A 28 -10.31 -3.57 -0.37
N TYR A 29 -11.02 -4.69 -0.43
CA TYR A 29 -11.42 -5.45 0.75
C TYR A 29 -11.01 -6.91 0.54
N ILE A 30 -10.25 -7.48 1.47
CA ILE A 30 -9.95 -8.92 1.51
C ILE A 30 -10.51 -9.46 2.83
N PRO A 31 -11.33 -10.52 2.83
CA PRO A 31 -11.85 -11.12 4.05
C PRO A 31 -10.70 -11.60 4.97
N PRO A 32 -10.92 -11.64 6.29
CA PRO A 32 -9.91 -12.17 7.21
C PRO A 32 -9.65 -13.66 6.95
N GLU A 33 -8.41 -14.08 7.19
CA GLU A 33 -8.05 -15.50 7.16
C GLU A 33 -9.00 -16.32 8.05
N GLY A 34 -9.56 -17.40 7.50
CA GLY A 34 -10.53 -18.24 8.19
C GLY A 34 -12.00 -17.83 7.98
N SER A 35 -12.29 -16.68 7.35
CA SER A 35 -13.63 -16.41 6.83
C SER A 35 -13.98 -17.41 5.72
N PRO A 36 -15.24 -17.89 5.62
CA PRO A 36 -15.70 -18.72 4.50
C PRO A 36 -15.58 -18.04 3.13
N TYR A 37 -15.39 -16.72 3.08
CA TYR A 37 -15.22 -15.94 1.84
C TYR A 37 -13.76 -15.67 1.48
N PHE A 38 -12.81 -16.05 2.33
CA PHE A 38 -11.39 -15.89 2.05
C PHE A 38 -10.94 -16.87 0.95
N GLN A 39 -10.29 -16.35 -0.09
CA GLN A 39 -9.73 -17.15 -1.16
C GLN A 39 -8.19 -17.02 -1.16
N PRO A 40 -7.44 -18.14 -1.11
CA PRO A 40 -5.98 -18.10 -1.03
C PRO A 40 -5.29 -17.40 -2.20
N ASP A 41 -5.91 -17.38 -3.37
CA ASP A 41 -5.42 -16.80 -4.62
C ASP A 41 -5.87 -15.34 -4.83
N THR A 42 -6.55 -14.70 -3.86
CA THR A 42 -7.02 -13.31 -4.00
C THR A 42 -5.89 -12.34 -4.37
N PHE A 43 -4.69 -12.49 -3.80
CA PHE A 43 -3.56 -11.60 -4.12
C PHE A 43 -3.10 -11.76 -5.56
N ASP A 44 -3.01 -12.99 -6.07
CA ASP A 44 -2.67 -13.26 -7.47
C ASP A 44 -3.73 -12.68 -8.42
N GLN A 45 -5.01 -12.78 -8.05
CA GLN A 45 -6.10 -12.18 -8.82
C GLN A 45 -5.99 -10.65 -8.85
N ILE A 46 -5.73 -10.01 -7.70
CA ILE A 46 -5.52 -8.55 -7.62
C ILE A 46 -4.33 -8.14 -8.49
N GLU A 47 -3.20 -8.83 -8.39
CA GLU A 47 -2.02 -8.53 -9.20
C GLU A 47 -2.33 -8.62 -10.71
N ASN A 48 -3.00 -9.68 -11.14
CA ASN A 48 -3.39 -9.85 -12.54
C ASN A 48 -4.30 -8.72 -13.02
N GLU A 49 -5.25 -8.26 -12.21
CA GLU A 49 -6.11 -7.13 -12.53
C GLU A 49 -5.33 -5.81 -12.61
N LEU A 50 -4.43 -5.53 -11.67
CA LEU A 50 -3.56 -4.35 -11.71
C LEU A 50 -2.68 -4.34 -12.96
N ARG A 51 -2.13 -5.50 -13.34
CA ARG A 51 -1.32 -5.69 -14.55
C ARG A 51 -2.14 -5.48 -15.82
N ASN A 52 -3.35 -6.04 -15.88
CA ASN A 52 -4.26 -5.87 -17.01
C ASN A 52 -4.69 -4.41 -17.17
N PHE A 53 -5.00 -3.73 -16.06
CA PHE A 53 -5.32 -2.31 -16.08
C PHE A 53 -4.15 -1.48 -16.60
N SER A 54 -2.94 -1.72 -16.08
CA SER A 54 -1.72 -1.00 -16.48
C SER A 54 -1.36 -1.18 -17.96
N ARG A 55 -1.69 -2.34 -18.56
CA ARG A 55 -1.52 -2.56 -20.00
C ARG A 55 -2.51 -1.75 -20.86
N ASN A 56 -3.73 -1.59 -20.36
CA ASN A 56 -4.81 -0.91 -21.10
C ASN A 56 -4.73 0.62 -21.01
N TYR A 57 -4.06 1.15 -19.99
CA TYR A 57 -3.94 2.58 -19.77
C TYR A 57 -2.48 2.99 -19.60
N LYS A 58 -1.93 3.73 -20.58
CA LYS A 58 -0.59 4.31 -20.51
C LYS A 58 -0.58 5.54 -19.61
N ASN A 59 0.58 5.85 -19.02
CA ASN A 59 0.82 7.02 -18.18
C ASN A 59 -0.19 7.12 -17.03
N ILE A 60 -0.32 6.05 -16.26
CA ILE A 60 -1.11 6.02 -15.04
C ILE A 60 -0.20 6.00 -13.83
N CYS A 61 -0.65 6.62 -12.74
CA CYS A 61 -0.10 6.39 -11.43
C CYS A 61 -1.11 5.62 -10.59
N LEU A 62 -0.68 4.52 -9.98
CA LEU A 62 -1.54 3.62 -9.21
C LEU A 62 -1.33 3.84 -7.71
N TYR A 63 -2.44 3.92 -7.00
CA TYR A 63 -2.45 3.56 -5.58
C TYR A 63 -3.70 2.77 -5.21
N VAL A 64 -3.56 1.94 -4.19
CA VAL A 64 -4.63 1.14 -3.61
C VAL A 64 -4.78 1.45 -2.13
N ILE A 65 -6.03 1.49 -1.68
CA ILE A 65 -6.41 1.73 -0.29
C ILE A 65 -7.42 0.69 0.16
N GLY A 66 -7.48 0.41 1.46
CA GLY A 66 -8.57 -0.35 2.06
C GLY A 66 -8.10 -1.43 3.01
N ASP A 67 -9.02 -2.33 3.37
CA ASP A 67 -8.81 -3.38 4.36
C ASP A 67 -8.31 -4.66 3.68
N PHE A 68 -7.02 -4.93 3.83
CA PHE A 68 -6.40 -6.13 3.27
C PHE A 68 -6.46 -7.32 4.23
N ASN A 69 -6.94 -7.15 5.47
CA ASN A 69 -6.82 -8.13 6.57
C ASN A 69 -5.42 -8.78 6.66
N SER A 70 -4.41 -8.03 6.25
CA SER A 70 -3.02 -8.44 6.13
C SER A 70 -2.24 -7.78 7.24
N ARG A 71 -1.44 -8.54 7.99
CA ARG A 71 -0.58 -8.00 9.05
C ARG A 71 0.84 -8.23 8.62
N THR A 72 1.59 -7.15 8.40
CA THR A 72 2.92 -7.20 7.77
C THR A 72 4.07 -7.07 8.77
N ALA A 73 3.77 -6.98 10.08
CA ALA A 73 4.75 -6.63 11.11
C ALA A 73 5.57 -5.38 10.70
N GLU A 74 6.89 -5.45 10.75
CA GLU A 74 7.81 -4.41 10.24
C GLU A 74 8.63 -4.89 9.04
N GLU A 75 8.19 -5.96 8.36
CA GLU A 75 8.92 -6.47 7.21
C GLU A 75 8.84 -5.50 6.03
N PRO A 76 9.95 -5.37 5.26
CA PRO A 76 10.01 -4.48 4.10
C PRO A 76 9.25 -5.07 2.92
N GLU A 77 8.64 -4.18 2.15
CA GLU A 77 7.92 -4.45 0.89
C GLU A 77 8.80 -4.31 -0.36
N PHE A 78 10.11 -4.24 -0.18
CA PHE A 78 11.12 -4.18 -1.24
C PHE A 78 12.23 -5.21 -0.97
N ILE A 79 13.06 -5.45 -1.98
CA ILE A 79 14.22 -6.31 -1.88
C ILE A 79 15.43 -5.42 -1.59
N GLU A 80 16.15 -5.69 -0.51
CA GLU A 80 17.48 -5.11 -0.29
C GLU A 80 18.47 -5.92 -1.11
N VAL A 81 19.04 -5.31 -2.16
CA VAL A 81 20.11 -5.93 -2.93
C VAL A 81 21.42 -5.65 -2.21
N ASP A 82 22.12 -6.71 -1.81
CA ASP A 82 23.50 -6.60 -1.34
C ASP A 82 24.39 -6.36 -2.56
N ILE A 83 24.92 -5.14 -2.67
CA ILE A 83 25.77 -4.59 -3.75
C ILE A 83 27.02 -5.43 -4.11
N ASN A 84 27.22 -6.58 -3.46
CA ASN A 84 28.35 -7.47 -3.69
C ASN A 84 28.06 -8.60 -4.71
N GLU A 85 26.81 -8.80 -5.15
CA GLU A 85 26.47 -9.87 -6.10
C GLU A 85 25.83 -9.32 -7.38
N HIS A 86 26.61 -9.39 -8.46
CA HIS A 86 26.33 -8.84 -9.79
C HIS A 86 25.12 -9.47 -10.51
N GLU A 87 24.07 -8.68 -10.73
CA GLU A 87 23.18 -8.76 -11.91
C GLU A 87 22.72 -7.34 -12.29
N ASP A 88 23.30 -6.76 -13.34
CA ASP A 88 23.22 -5.32 -13.65
C ASP A 88 21.79 -4.80 -13.93
N ASP A 89 20.90 -5.58 -14.57
CA ASP A 89 19.58 -5.08 -14.99
C ASP A 89 18.50 -5.07 -13.87
N PHE A 90 18.50 -6.06 -12.97
CA PHE A 90 17.54 -6.11 -11.86
C PHE A 90 17.90 -5.12 -10.75
N THR A 91 19.21 -4.91 -10.58
CA THR A 91 19.76 -3.98 -9.60
C THR A 91 19.37 -2.54 -9.93
N GLU A 92 19.42 -2.13 -11.20
CA GLU A 92 19.11 -0.74 -11.61
C GLU A 92 17.66 -0.31 -11.27
N PHE A 93 16.66 -1.18 -11.45
CA PHE A 93 15.27 -0.85 -11.12
C PHE A 93 15.05 -0.70 -9.61
N VAL A 94 15.60 -1.61 -8.81
CA VAL A 94 15.48 -1.57 -7.34
C VAL A 94 16.26 -0.38 -6.76
N GLU A 95 17.44 -0.09 -7.31
CA GLU A 95 18.24 1.09 -6.94
C GLU A 95 17.48 2.40 -7.18
N ASN A 96 16.75 2.50 -8.29
CA ASN A 96 15.97 3.70 -8.60
C ASN A 96 14.87 3.96 -7.56
N ASP A 97 14.11 2.94 -7.15
CA ASP A 97 13.05 3.12 -6.15
C ASP A 97 13.61 3.50 -4.77
N LEU A 98 14.70 2.86 -4.33
CA LEU A 98 15.34 3.18 -3.06
C LEU A 98 16.01 4.55 -3.07
N ALA A 99 16.57 4.97 -4.21
CA ALA A 99 17.12 6.31 -4.38
C ALA A 99 16.03 7.38 -4.31
N ILE A 100 14.82 7.11 -4.83
CA ILE A 100 13.67 8.02 -4.68
C ILE A 100 13.32 8.21 -3.21
N LEU A 101 13.32 7.16 -2.40
CA LEU A 101 13.08 7.30 -0.95
C LEU A 101 14.11 8.22 -0.29
N ASP A 102 15.40 8.04 -0.63
CA ASP A 102 16.48 8.86 -0.10
C ASP A 102 16.38 10.33 -0.55
N ILE A 103 15.99 10.58 -1.82
CA ILE A 103 15.75 11.94 -2.36
C ILE A 103 14.57 12.63 -1.64
N LEU A 104 13.52 11.86 -1.31
CA LEU A 104 12.32 12.37 -0.66
C LEU A 104 12.42 12.43 0.87
N ASP A 105 13.56 12.03 1.46
CA ASP A 105 13.75 11.92 2.91
C ASP A 105 12.71 11.00 3.58
N ILE A 106 12.38 9.89 2.92
CA ILE A 106 11.45 8.87 3.41
C ILE A 106 12.24 7.68 3.97
N ASP A 107 11.99 7.34 5.24
CA ASP A 107 12.65 6.21 5.90
C ASP A 107 12.37 4.91 5.15
N LYS A 108 13.43 4.12 4.87
CA LYS A 108 13.33 2.77 4.29
C LYS A 108 12.62 1.78 5.21
N LYS A 109 12.78 1.92 6.52
CA LYS A 109 12.05 1.13 7.52
C LYS A 109 10.81 1.89 8.00
N ARG A 110 9.63 1.35 7.72
CA ARG A 110 8.36 1.87 8.21
C ARG A 110 8.18 1.64 9.71
N ARG A 111 7.51 2.58 10.38
CA ARG A 111 7.02 2.38 11.74
C ARG A 111 5.76 1.52 11.69
N ASN A 112 5.58 0.61 12.65
CA ASN A 112 4.33 -0.13 12.79
C ASN A 112 4.15 -0.58 14.24
N MET A 113 3.03 -0.23 14.87
CA MET A 113 2.66 -0.73 16.20
C MET A 113 2.31 -2.22 16.16
N ASP A 114 1.80 -2.71 15.04
CA ASP A 114 1.55 -4.13 14.85
C ASP A 114 2.84 -4.86 14.47
N LYS A 115 3.31 -5.72 15.38
CA LYS A 115 4.52 -6.55 15.19
C LYS A 115 4.20 -7.98 14.75
N THR A 116 2.92 -8.30 14.53
CA THR A 116 2.51 -9.64 14.11
C THR A 116 2.50 -9.72 12.59
N LYS A 117 2.89 -10.88 12.06
CA LYS A 117 2.75 -11.22 10.65
C LYS A 117 1.78 -12.38 10.47
N ASN A 118 0.87 -12.29 9.49
CA ASN A 118 0.03 -13.40 9.04
C ASN A 118 0.35 -13.79 7.59
N ARG A 119 -0.32 -14.82 7.07
CA ARG A 119 -0.08 -15.33 5.71
C ARG A 119 -0.48 -14.30 4.67
N SER A 120 -1.62 -13.64 4.82
CA SER A 120 -2.05 -12.54 3.97
C SER A 120 -1.05 -11.38 3.99
N GLY A 121 -0.44 -11.10 5.13
CA GLY A 121 0.67 -10.16 5.27
C GLY A 121 1.87 -10.52 4.40
N SER A 122 2.29 -11.78 4.41
CA SER A 122 3.34 -12.25 3.49
C SER A 122 2.93 -12.09 2.02
N ASN A 123 1.71 -12.47 1.66
CA ASN A 123 1.22 -12.31 0.29
C ASN A 123 1.15 -10.84 -0.15
N LEU A 124 0.75 -9.94 0.74
CA LEU A 124 0.73 -8.49 0.47
C LEU A 124 2.14 -7.96 0.21
N LEU A 125 3.12 -8.37 1.03
CA LEU A 125 4.51 -7.95 0.85
C LEU A 125 5.07 -8.48 -0.48
N GLU A 126 4.76 -9.72 -0.87
CA GLU A 126 5.18 -10.25 -2.18
C GLU A 126 4.52 -9.51 -3.35
N LEU A 127 3.22 -9.21 -3.26
CA LEU A 127 2.52 -8.39 -4.25
C LEU A 127 3.20 -7.02 -4.41
N CYS A 128 3.57 -6.39 -3.29
CA CYS A 128 4.25 -5.10 -3.32
C CYS A 128 5.63 -5.18 -3.96
N LYS A 129 6.47 -6.17 -3.57
CA LYS A 129 7.80 -6.39 -4.15
C LYS A 129 7.73 -6.63 -5.65
N ALA A 130 6.79 -7.46 -6.10
CA ALA A 130 6.63 -7.82 -7.51
C ALA A 130 6.17 -6.64 -8.40
N ASN A 131 5.63 -5.57 -7.80
CA ASN A 131 5.00 -4.46 -8.53
C ASN A 131 5.57 -3.08 -8.15
N SER A 132 6.71 -3.01 -7.45
CA SER A 132 7.31 -1.74 -6.98
C SER A 132 6.32 -0.84 -6.22
N LEU A 133 5.52 -1.45 -5.35
CA LEU A 133 4.55 -0.74 -4.52
C LEU A 133 5.07 -0.58 -3.09
N PHE A 134 4.80 0.58 -2.50
CA PHE A 134 5.25 0.99 -1.18
C PHE A 134 4.06 1.23 -0.25
N ILE A 135 4.18 0.75 0.98
CA ILE A 135 3.20 0.96 2.04
C ILE A 135 3.46 2.31 2.69
N VAL A 136 2.48 3.22 2.62
CA VAL A 136 2.58 4.58 3.17
C VAL A 136 2.46 4.60 4.70
N ASN A 137 1.70 3.65 5.27
CA ASN A 137 1.51 3.53 6.72
C ASN A 137 2.87 3.51 7.44
N GLY A 138 3.01 4.39 8.43
CA GLY A 138 4.22 4.55 9.24
C GLY A 138 5.44 5.12 8.51
N ARG A 139 5.31 5.59 7.27
CA ARG A 139 6.40 6.24 6.50
C ARG A 139 6.25 7.74 6.38
N ILE A 140 5.02 8.24 6.21
CA ILE A 140 4.75 9.65 5.88
C ILE A 140 3.80 10.27 6.91
N GLY A 141 3.97 11.56 7.18
CA GLY A 141 3.02 12.37 7.93
C GLY A 141 2.92 12.04 9.42
N THR A 142 1.75 12.35 10.00
CA THR A 142 1.45 12.13 11.42
C THR A 142 1.71 10.68 11.85
N ASP A 143 1.33 9.71 11.02
CA ASP A 143 1.44 8.29 11.37
C ASP A 143 2.91 7.85 11.55
N LYS A 144 3.86 8.42 10.79
CA LYS A 144 5.31 8.21 11.02
C LYS A 144 5.70 8.66 12.43
N THR A 145 5.26 9.84 12.85
CA THR A 145 5.61 10.44 14.15
C THR A 145 4.93 9.74 15.33
N GLU A 146 3.79 9.09 15.10
CA GLU A 146 3.02 8.37 16.10
C GLU A 146 3.29 6.85 16.11
N SER A 147 4.41 6.43 15.52
CA SER A 147 4.89 5.03 15.51
C SER A 147 4.06 4.02 14.69
N GLY A 148 3.29 4.48 13.70
CA GLY A 148 2.50 3.63 12.78
C GLY A 148 1.32 2.99 13.49
N LYS A 149 0.25 3.77 13.73
CA LYS A 149 -0.88 3.41 14.60
C LYS A 149 -1.65 2.20 14.10
N PHE A 150 -2.26 1.47 15.03
CA PHE A 150 -3.24 0.42 14.72
C PHE A 150 -4.42 0.99 13.94
N THR A 151 -4.85 0.29 12.89
CA THR A 151 -6.02 0.66 12.09
C THR A 151 -7.27 -0.14 12.46
N CYS A 152 -7.14 -1.27 13.16
CA CYS A 152 -8.27 -2.10 13.57
C CYS A 152 -8.15 -2.63 15.00
N LYS A 153 -9.25 -2.56 15.76
CA LYS A 153 -9.44 -3.08 17.13
C LYS A 153 -8.36 -2.67 18.14
N ASN A 154 -7.63 -1.58 17.88
CA ASN A 154 -6.44 -1.21 18.65
C ASN A 154 -5.43 -2.38 18.82
N SER A 155 -5.31 -3.22 17.78
CA SER A 155 -4.53 -4.46 17.86
C SER A 155 -3.82 -4.84 16.56
N SER A 156 -4.30 -4.37 15.42
CA SER A 156 -3.73 -4.71 14.12
C SER A 156 -3.67 -3.53 13.18
N VAL A 157 -2.69 -3.57 12.27
CA VAL A 157 -2.66 -2.72 11.08
C VAL A 157 -3.06 -3.60 9.91
N VAL A 158 -4.23 -3.34 9.33
CA VAL A 158 -4.84 -4.11 8.23
C VAL A 158 -5.40 -3.22 7.13
N ASP A 159 -5.78 -1.99 7.48
CA ASP A 159 -6.11 -0.93 6.53
C ASP A 159 -4.84 -0.22 6.05
N TYR A 160 -4.60 -0.25 4.73
CA TYR A 160 -3.38 0.29 4.13
C TYR A 160 -3.67 1.38 3.11
N PHE A 161 -2.72 2.30 2.97
CA PHE A 161 -2.51 3.07 1.75
C PHE A 161 -1.20 2.60 1.12
N ILE A 162 -1.29 2.08 -0.11
CA ILE A 162 -0.17 1.51 -0.87
C ILE A 162 -0.10 2.19 -2.24
N CYS A 163 1.07 2.63 -2.67
CA CYS A 163 1.23 3.32 -3.96
C CYS A 163 2.53 2.98 -4.66
N ALA A 164 2.61 3.27 -5.95
CA ALA A 164 3.89 3.22 -6.67
C ALA A 164 4.90 4.22 -6.07
N CYS A 165 6.20 3.88 -6.08
CA CYS A 165 7.25 4.72 -5.53
C CYS A 165 7.21 6.17 -6.05
N SER A 166 7.01 6.32 -7.36
CA SER A 166 6.88 7.63 -8.03
C SER A 166 5.73 8.49 -7.50
N PHE A 167 4.73 7.90 -6.83
CA PHE A 167 3.60 8.62 -6.25
C PHE A 167 3.90 9.19 -4.86
N LEU A 168 4.91 8.68 -4.15
CA LEU A 168 5.24 9.09 -2.79
C LEU A 168 5.51 10.59 -2.68
N GLN A 169 6.13 11.18 -3.71
CA GLN A 169 6.40 12.62 -3.80
C GLN A 169 5.13 13.50 -3.69
N PHE A 170 3.96 12.94 -4.00
CA PHE A 170 2.70 13.67 -3.91
C PHE A 170 2.03 13.53 -2.55
N VAL A 171 2.46 12.61 -1.70
CA VAL A 171 1.83 12.36 -0.39
C VAL A 171 2.42 13.31 0.64
N ASN A 172 1.64 14.30 1.05
CA ASN A 172 2.03 15.30 2.05
C ASN A 172 1.80 14.81 3.48
N ASN A 173 0.66 14.15 3.72
CA ASN A 173 0.33 13.63 5.04
C ASN A 173 -0.39 12.28 4.94
N PHE A 174 -0.10 11.40 5.88
CA PHE A 174 -0.88 10.21 6.18
C PHE A 174 -1.11 10.12 7.69
N GLU A 175 -2.33 9.77 8.09
CA GLU A 175 -2.75 9.74 9.48
C GLU A 175 -3.81 8.66 9.67
N VAL A 176 -3.72 7.93 10.79
CA VAL A 176 -4.82 7.09 11.27
C VAL A 176 -5.62 7.90 12.28
N LEU A 177 -6.87 8.23 11.92
CA LEU A 177 -7.76 9.03 12.75
C LEU A 177 -8.31 8.21 13.93
N GLU A 178 -8.81 8.93 14.94
CA GLU A 178 -9.45 8.30 16.09
C GLU A 178 -10.66 7.45 15.70
N PHE A 179 -10.84 6.33 16.40
CA PHE A 179 -11.98 5.45 16.21
C PHE A 179 -13.30 6.21 16.41
N SER A 180 -14.21 6.02 15.45
CA SER A 180 -15.56 6.59 15.51
C SER A 180 -16.58 5.52 15.17
N ARG A 181 -17.49 5.28 16.13
CA ARG A 181 -18.64 4.36 15.95
C ARG A 181 -19.57 4.77 14.83
N LEU A 182 -19.47 6.02 14.34
CA LEU A 182 -20.22 6.49 13.18
C LEU A 182 -19.71 5.88 11.88
N TYR A 183 -18.40 5.63 11.78
CA TYR A 183 -17.75 5.18 10.55
C TYR A 183 -17.50 3.68 10.51
N SER A 184 -17.26 3.06 11.67
CA SER A 184 -16.98 1.63 11.77
C SER A 184 -17.33 1.09 13.15
N ASP A 185 -17.49 -0.22 13.23
CA ASP A 185 -17.57 -0.98 14.47
C ASP A 185 -16.19 -1.28 15.07
N VAL A 186 -15.15 -1.40 14.22
CA VAL A 186 -13.82 -1.87 14.66
C VAL A 186 -12.62 -1.18 13.99
N HIS A 187 -12.81 -0.41 12.90
CA HIS A 187 -11.73 0.23 12.15
C HIS A 187 -11.62 1.73 12.45
N CYS A 188 -10.38 2.21 12.46
CA CYS A 188 -10.02 3.62 12.47
C CYS A 188 -9.94 4.13 11.03
N PRO A 189 -10.51 5.31 10.70
CA PRO A 189 -10.37 5.88 9.37
C PRO A 189 -8.90 6.21 9.05
N ILE A 190 -8.45 5.89 7.85
CA ILE A 190 -7.18 6.40 7.32
C ILE A 190 -7.44 7.70 6.55
N PHE A 191 -6.60 8.70 6.81
CA PHE A 191 -6.65 10.01 6.16
C PHE A 191 -5.34 10.27 5.44
N TYR A 192 -5.43 10.80 4.23
CA TYR A 192 -4.27 11.21 3.45
C TYR A 192 -4.52 12.55 2.77
N ARG A 193 -3.44 13.31 2.60
CA ARG A 193 -3.43 14.59 1.90
C ARG A 193 -2.33 14.59 0.86
N PHE A 194 -2.65 15.05 -0.34
CA PHE A 194 -1.68 15.27 -1.40
C PHE A 194 -1.18 16.72 -1.43
N PHE A 195 0.01 16.96 -1.97
CA PHE A 195 0.47 18.32 -2.29
C PHE A 195 -0.43 18.93 -3.38
N SER A 196 -0.63 20.25 -3.29
CA SER A 196 -1.39 21.06 -4.26
C SER A 196 -0.50 21.55 -5.39
#